data_AF-A0A7W9NFE5-F1
#
_entry.id   AF-A0A7W9NFE5-F1
#
_cell.length_a   1.000
_cell.length_b   1.000
_cell.length_c   1.000
_cell.angle_alpha   90.00
_cell.angle_beta   90.00
_cell.angle_gamma   90.00
#
_symmetry.space_group_name_H-M   'P 1'
#
loop_
_entity.id
_entity.type
_entity.pdbx_description
1 polymer ?
#
loop_
_entity_poly.entity_id
_entity_poly.type
_entity_poly.pdbx_seq_one_letter_code
_entity_poly.pdbx_strand_id
1 'polypeptide(L)'
;MGIRYTGPYAQQVDDHEGQAARKLADGTVSAEWTEETTSLHGFVAACSCGWRAEDEHPATEVGREAAEAQWNTEHLSPLIEAARAAWDTWPEELVGLARYVRDRMHAQDAAEALRILDQMVADVDYRRRTVTQLAAQQEPLA
;
A
#
# COMPACT_ATOMS: atom_id res chain seq x y z
N MET A 1 15.41 -7.72 2.58
CA MET A 1 14.38 -7.28 3.54
C MET A 1 13.72 -6.08 2.90
N GLY A 2 12.41 -6.08 2.68
CA GLY A 2 11.73 -4.98 2.02
C GLY A 2 11.26 -3.89 2.98
N ILE A 3 10.74 -2.82 2.40
CA ILE A 3 10.25 -1.62 3.08
C ILE A 3 8.72 -1.66 3.05
N ARG A 4 8.07 -1.56 4.21
CA ARG A 4 6.62 -1.45 4.31
C ARG A 4 6.23 -0.10 4.89
N TYR A 5 5.11 0.42 4.40
CA TYR A 5 4.52 1.62 4.94
C TYR A 5 3.74 1.32 6.21
N THR A 6 4.03 2.08 7.28
CA THR A 6 3.42 1.88 8.60
C THR A 6 2.59 3.08 9.06
N GLY A 7 2.25 4.00 8.15
CA GLY A 7 1.48 5.20 8.46
C GLY A 7 -0.04 4.99 8.43
N PRO A 8 -0.84 6.08 8.44
CA PRO A 8 -2.31 6.00 8.60
C PRO A 8 -3.04 5.13 7.58
N TYR A 9 -2.49 5.01 6.37
CA TYR A 9 -3.07 4.23 5.29
C TYR A 9 -2.47 2.81 5.16
N ALA A 10 -1.69 2.35 6.15
CA ALA A 10 -0.96 1.08 6.08
C ALA A 10 -1.81 -0.11 5.61
N GLN A 11 -3.07 -0.20 6.04
CA GLN A 11 -3.94 -1.30 5.64
C GLN A 11 -4.31 -1.31 4.14
N GLN A 12 -4.44 -0.16 3.47
CA GLN A 12 -4.70 -0.12 2.02
C GLN A 12 -3.45 -0.34 1.17
N VAL A 13 -2.28 -0.12 1.75
CA VAL A 13 -0.99 -0.30 1.08
C VAL A 13 -0.24 -1.55 1.55
N ASP A 14 -0.86 -2.41 2.37
CA ASP A 14 -0.20 -3.55 3.04
C ASP A 14 0.40 -4.55 2.04
N ASP A 15 -0.24 -4.73 0.88
CA ASP A 15 0.23 -5.62 -0.19
C ASP A 15 1.45 -5.06 -0.97
N HIS A 16 1.94 -3.88 -0.59
CA HIS A 16 3.07 -3.20 -1.21
C HIS A 16 4.31 -3.17 -0.30
N GLU A 17 5.21 -4.12 -0.54
CA GLU A 17 6.54 -4.15 0.05
C GLU A 17 7.57 -3.68 -0.98
N GLY A 18 8.24 -2.58 -0.70
CA GLY A 18 9.27 -1.98 -1.54
C GLY A 18 10.63 -2.62 -1.38
N GLN A 19 11.45 -2.55 -2.42
CA GLN A 19 12.80 -3.10 -2.40
C GLN A 19 13.72 -2.42 -3.41
N ALA A 20 15.00 -2.28 -3.03
CA ALA A 20 16.08 -2.11 -4.00
C ALA A 20 16.43 -3.47 -4.59
N ALA A 21 15.76 -3.85 -5.69
CA ALA A 21 16.04 -5.10 -6.39
C ALA A 21 17.43 -5.02 -7.04
N ARG A 22 18.20 -6.10 -6.91
CA ARG A 22 19.55 -6.20 -7.46
C ARG A 22 19.47 -6.48 -8.94
N LYS A 23 20.14 -5.67 -9.75
CA LYS A 23 20.40 -5.96 -11.16
C LYS A 23 21.77 -6.62 -11.29
N LEU A 24 21.78 -7.80 -11.90
CA LEU A 24 22.98 -8.57 -12.18
C LEU A 24 23.54 -8.22 -13.56
N ALA A 25 24.80 -8.61 -13.81
CA ALA A 25 25.51 -8.33 -15.06
C ALA A 25 24.86 -8.96 -16.32
N ASP A 26 24.11 -10.06 -16.15
CA ASP A 26 23.34 -10.70 -17.22
C ASP A 26 21.98 -10.01 -17.49
N GLY A 27 21.67 -8.94 -16.75
CA GLY A 27 20.41 -8.20 -16.83
C GLY A 27 19.31 -8.76 -15.93
N THR A 28 19.54 -9.87 -15.24
CA THR A 28 18.59 -10.44 -14.27
C THR A 28 18.35 -9.43 -13.16
N VAL A 29 17.08 -9.23 -12.79
CA VAL A 29 16.71 -8.41 -11.63
C VAL A 29 16.02 -9.27 -10.61
N SER A 30 16.59 -9.30 -9.41
CA SER A 30 16.12 -10.13 -8.32
C SER A 30 15.96 -9.33 -7.05
N ALA A 31 14.82 -9.58 -6.40
CA ALA A 31 14.53 -9.22 -5.02
C ALA A 31 15.27 -10.08 -4.01
N GLU A 32 15.72 -11.26 -4.43
CA GLU A 32 16.35 -12.24 -3.55
C GLU A 32 17.76 -11.82 -3.20
N TRP A 33 18.10 -12.00 -1.92
CA TRP A 33 19.43 -11.71 -1.44
C TRP A 33 20.31 -12.95 -1.62
N THR A 34 21.23 -12.91 -2.57
CA THR A 34 22.26 -13.94 -2.76
C THR A 34 23.63 -13.41 -2.32
N GLU A 35 24.49 -14.27 -1.78
CA GLU A 35 25.85 -13.88 -1.34
C GLU A 35 26.75 -13.42 -2.51
N GLU A 36 26.36 -13.68 -3.76
CA GLU A 36 27.09 -13.30 -4.98
C GLU A 36 27.05 -11.78 -5.23
N THR A 37 27.90 -11.03 -4.53
CA THR A 37 28.09 -9.60 -4.73
C THR A 37 28.92 -9.27 -5.98
N THR A 38 29.72 -10.22 -6.48
CA THR A 38 30.61 -10.07 -7.64
C THR A 38 29.88 -9.86 -8.96
N SER A 39 28.60 -10.25 -9.06
CA SER A 39 27.76 -10.07 -10.25
C SER A 39 26.82 -8.86 -10.15
N LEU A 40 26.84 -8.11 -9.04
CA LEU A 40 25.99 -6.95 -8.84
C LEU A 40 26.40 -5.80 -9.78
N HIS A 41 25.48 -5.42 -10.65
CA HIS A 41 25.66 -4.32 -11.61
C HIS A 41 24.99 -3.02 -11.12
N GLY A 42 23.87 -3.14 -10.41
CA GLY A 42 23.15 -1.98 -9.88
C GLY A 42 21.92 -2.35 -9.07
N PHE A 43 21.12 -1.36 -8.75
CA PHE A 43 19.83 -1.50 -8.09
C PHE A 43 18.71 -0.91 -8.94
N VAL A 44 17.52 -1.49 -8.83
CA VAL A 44 16.31 -0.97 -9.44
C VAL A 44 15.21 -0.95 -8.38
N ALA A 45 14.46 0.15 -8.31
CA ALA A 45 13.32 0.22 -7.40
C ALA A 45 12.26 -0.80 -7.84
N ALA A 46 11.74 -1.60 -6.91
CA ALA A 46 10.71 -2.58 -7.20
C ALA A 46 9.74 -2.75 -6.03
N CYS A 47 8.62 -3.43 -6.27
CA CYS A 47 7.62 -3.74 -5.27
C CYS A 47 7.13 -5.20 -5.40
N SER A 48 6.70 -5.80 -4.29
CA SER A 48 6.06 -7.13 -4.24
C SER A 48 4.87 -7.27 -5.18
N CYS A 49 4.16 -6.17 -5.49
CA CYS A 49 3.04 -6.16 -6.42
C CYS A 49 3.45 -6.25 -7.91
N GLY A 50 4.75 -6.39 -8.20
CA GLY A 50 5.31 -6.47 -9.54
C GLY A 50 5.66 -5.13 -10.18
N TRP A 51 5.42 -4.00 -9.50
CA TRP A 51 5.89 -2.69 -9.97
C TRP A 51 7.41 -2.62 -9.96
N ARG A 52 7.98 -1.94 -10.95
CA ARG A 52 9.41 -1.74 -11.10
C ARG A 52 9.69 -0.41 -11.80
N ALA A 53 10.66 0.35 -11.29
CA ALA A 53 11.11 1.57 -11.95
C ALA A 53 11.90 1.27 -13.24
N GLU A 54 11.88 2.23 -14.15
CA GLU A 54 12.67 2.18 -15.38
C GLU A 54 14.14 2.54 -15.12
N ASP A 55 14.40 3.42 -14.16
CA ASP A 55 15.74 3.89 -13.83
C ASP A 55 16.56 2.86 -13.06
N GLU A 56 17.87 2.91 -13.30
CA GLU A 56 18.87 2.07 -12.64
C GLU A 56 19.80 2.92 -11.80
N HIS A 57 20.09 2.42 -10.59
CA HIS A 57 20.98 3.06 -9.65
C HIS A 57 22.30 2.30 -9.55
N PRO A 58 23.44 2.97 -9.31
CA PRO A 58 24.74 2.33 -9.20
C PRO A 58 24.78 1.22 -8.13
N ALA A 59 25.66 0.22 -8.29
CA ALA A 59 25.93 -0.82 -7.30
C ALA A 59 26.69 -0.30 -6.06
N THR A 60 26.14 0.71 -5.40
CA THR A 60 26.67 1.34 -4.20
C THR A 60 25.57 1.44 -3.15
N GLU A 61 25.96 1.70 -1.90
CA GLU A 61 24.98 1.93 -0.84
C GLU A 61 24.06 3.13 -1.15
N VAL A 62 24.64 4.22 -1.68
CA VAL A 62 23.87 5.39 -2.12
C VAL A 62 22.91 5.03 -3.25
N GLY A 63 23.29 4.13 -4.17
CA GLY A 63 22.39 3.65 -5.22
C GLY A 63 21.26 2.76 -4.69
N ARG A 64 21.53 1.94 -3.67
CA ARG A 64 20.50 1.18 -2.95
C ARG A 64 19.48 2.11 -2.32
N GLU A 65 19.95 3.11 -1.56
CA GLU A 65 19.09 4.12 -0.92
C GLU A 65 18.31 4.94 -1.96
N ALA A 66 18.93 5.28 -3.10
CA ALA A 66 18.26 6.00 -4.19
C ALA A 66 17.14 5.17 -4.83
N ALA A 67 17.34 3.86 -5.03
CA ALA A 67 16.28 2.96 -5.49
C ALA A 67 15.12 2.86 -4.48
N GLU A 68 15.42 2.85 -3.17
CA GLU A 68 14.40 2.84 -2.12
C GLU A 68 13.62 4.15 -2.06
N ALA A 69 14.32 5.28 -2.20
CA ALA A 69 13.69 6.60 -2.29
C ALA A 69 12.81 6.72 -3.55
N GLN A 70 13.26 6.19 -4.69
CA GLN A 70 12.47 6.16 -5.91
C GLN A 70 11.19 5.35 -5.74
N TRP A 71 11.25 4.15 -5.13
CA TRP A 71 10.05 3.39 -4.80
C TRP A 71 9.06 4.21 -3.93
N ASN A 72 9.59 4.91 -2.92
CA ASN A 72 8.76 5.73 -2.06
C ASN A 72 8.04 6.85 -2.85
N THR A 73 8.76 7.56 -3.70
CA THR A 73 8.22 8.70 -4.46
C THR A 73 7.32 8.29 -5.60
N GLU A 74 7.71 7.29 -6.39
CA GLU A 74 7.03 6.95 -7.65
C GLU A 74 5.97 5.86 -7.51
N HIS A 75 6.02 5.06 -6.44
CA HIS A 75 5.06 3.97 -6.24
C HIS A 75 4.26 4.13 -4.96
N LEU A 76 4.93 4.22 -3.80
CA LEU A 76 4.23 4.29 -2.52
C LEU A 76 3.42 5.59 -2.37
N SER A 77 3.99 6.75 -2.70
CA SER A 77 3.30 8.04 -2.53
C SER A 77 2.00 8.13 -3.34
N PRO A 78 1.97 7.75 -4.64
CA PRO A 78 0.71 7.65 -5.39
C PRO A 78 -0.34 6.74 -4.75
N LEU A 79 0.07 5.60 -4.16
CA LEU A 79 -0.86 4.69 -3.49
C LEU A 79 -1.45 5.31 -2.22
N ILE A 80 -0.65 6.03 -1.44
CA ILE A 80 -1.11 6.77 -0.26
C ILE A 80 -2.11 7.86 -0.69
N GLU A 81 -1.82 8.59 -1.76
CA GLU A 81 -2.71 9.63 -2.27
C GLU A 81 -4.01 9.05 -2.85
N ALA A 82 -3.96 7.90 -3.50
CA ALA A 82 -5.17 7.17 -3.91
C ALA A 82 -6.01 6.74 -2.69
N ALA A 83 -5.36 6.21 -1.63
CA ALA A 83 -6.05 5.85 -0.39
C ALA A 83 -6.66 7.06 0.32
N ARG A 84 -6.03 8.24 0.20
CA ARG A 84 -6.59 9.52 0.67
C ARG A 84 -7.78 9.97 -0.19
N ALA A 85 -7.69 9.88 -1.51
CA ALA A 85 -8.78 10.25 -2.41
C ALA A 85 -10.04 9.36 -2.21
N ALA A 86 -9.87 8.12 -1.73
CA ALA A 86 -10.98 7.21 -1.42
C ALA A 86 -11.91 7.71 -0.29
N TRP A 87 -11.56 8.79 0.42
CA TRP A 87 -12.49 9.46 1.33
C TRP A 87 -13.61 10.21 0.59
N ASP A 88 -13.36 10.65 -0.64
CA ASP A 88 -14.31 11.47 -1.40
C ASP A 88 -15.53 10.68 -1.88
N THR A 89 -15.37 9.37 -2.16
CA THR A 89 -16.46 8.48 -2.63
C THR A 89 -17.11 7.66 -1.51
N TRP A 90 -16.49 7.65 -0.33
CA TRP A 90 -16.90 6.78 0.77
C TRP A 90 -18.34 7.02 1.25
N PRO A 91 -18.84 8.27 1.41
CA PRO A 91 -20.21 8.49 1.87
C PRO A 91 -21.25 7.85 0.92
N GLU A 92 -21.06 8.01 -0.38
CA GLU A 92 -21.93 7.45 -1.41
C GLU A 92 -21.89 5.92 -1.41
N GLU A 93 -20.70 5.34 -1.27
CA GLU A 93 -20.51 3.88 -1.16
C GLU A 93 -21.23 3.32 0.07
N LEU A 94 -21.08 3.95 1.24
CA LEU A 94 -21.71 3.53 2.49
C LEU A 94 -23.25 3.60 2.39
N VAL A 95 -23.78 4.66 1.77
CA VAL A 95 -25.23 4.78 1.51
C VAL A 95 -25.70 3.69 0.53
N GLY A 96 -24.89 3.37 -0.48
CA GLY A 96 -25.14 2.27 -1.42
C GLY A 96 -25.25 0.93 -0.71
N LEU A 97 -24.29 0.61 0.17
CA LEU A 97 -24.30 -0.62 0.97
C LEU A 97 -25.52 -0.69 1.91
N ALA A 98 -25.86 0.42 2.58
CA ALA A 98 -27.03 0.47 3.45
C ALA A 98 -28.35 0.21 2.68
N ARG A 99 -28.49 0.76 1.47
CA ARG A 99 -29.63 0.48 0.58
C ARG A 99 -29.65 -1.00 0.15
N TYR A 100 -28.49 -1.55 -0.19
CA TYR A 100 -28.37 -2.96 -0.56
C TYR A 100 -28.79 -3.89 0.58
N VAL A 101 -28.36 -3.62 1.83
CA VAL A 101 -28.78 -4.36 3.02
C VAL A 101 -30.31 -4.34 3.17
N ARG A 102 -30.95 -3.17 3.07
CA ARG A 102 -32.41 -3.06 3.11
C ARG A 102 -33.06 -3.95 2.04
N ASP A 103 -32.55 -3.93 0.82
CA ASP A 103 -33.11 -4.70 -0.29
C ASP A 103 -32.94 -6.22 -0.08
N ARG A 104 -31.81 -6.67 0.49
CA ARG A 104 -31.61 -8.07 0.92
C ARG A 104 -32.59 -8.48 2.01
N MET A 105 -32.84 -7.60 2.98
CA MET A 105 -33.85 -7.86 4.02
C MET A 105 -35.27 -7.98 3.46
N HIS A 106 -35.64 -7.15 2.47
CA HIS A 106 -36.92 -7.30 1.76
C HIS A 106 -37.01 -8.61 0.97
N ALA A 107 -35.90 -9.07 0.41
CA ALA A 107 -35.78 -10.36 -0.27
C ALA A 107 -35.71 -11.57 0.70
N GLN A 108 -35.77 -11.33 2.02
CA GLN A 108 -35.62 -12.35 3.07
C GLN A 108 -34.26 -13.07 3.04
N ASP A 109 -33.24 -12.42 2.47
CA ASP A 109 -31.86 -12.91 2.42
C ASP A 109 -31.04 -12.29 3.58
N ALA A 110 -31.32 -12.77 4.79
CA ALA A 110 -30.67 -12.26 6.00
C ALA A 110 -29.18 -12.60 6.07
N ALA A 111 -28.75 -13.69 5.43
CA ALA A 111 -27.35 -14.12 5.44
C ALA A 111 -26.48 -13.14 4.65
N GLU A 112 -26.91 -12.76 3.45
CA GLU A 112 -26.20 -11.76 2.65
C GLU A 112 -26.27 -10.36 3.28
N ALA A 113 -27.43 -10.00 3.88
CA ALA A 113 -27.57 -8.74 4.61
C ALA A 113 -26.55 -8.64 5.76
N LEU A 114 -26.40 -9.71 6.55
CA LEU A 114 -25.44 -9.76 7.66
C LEU A 114 -24.00 -9.64 7.15
N ARG A 115 -23.65 -10.37 6.08
CA ARG A 115 -22.30 -10.30 5.49
C ARG A 115 -21.93 -8.87 5.08
N ILE A 116 -22.88 -8.12 4.50
CA ILE A 116 -22.64 -6.72 4.12
C ILE A 116 -22.55 -5.80 5.33
N LEU A 117 -23.37 -6.02 6.37
CA LEU A 117 -23.25 -5.27 7.61
C LEU A 117 -21.88 -5.46 8.28
N ASP A 118 -21.37 -6.70 8.32
CA ASP A 118 -20.03 -6.99 8.85
C ASP A 118 -18.94 -6.27 8.04
N GLN A 119 -19.08 -6.22 6.70
CA GLN A 119 -18.19 -5.46 5.83
C GLN A 119 -18.24 -3.95 6.14
N MET A 120 -19.42 -3.38 6.35
CA MET A 120 -19.59 -1.97 6.72
C MET A 120 -18.95 -1.65 8.08
N VAL A 121 -19.09 -2.54 9.07
CA VAL A 121 -18.45 -2.38 10.39
C VAL A 121 -16.93 -2.36 10.25
N ALA A 122 -16.36 -3.33 9.53
CA ALA A 122 -14.91 -3.41 9.31
C ALA A 122 -14.38 -2.16 8.60
N ASP A 123 -15.12 -1.63 7.62
CA ASP A 123 -14.77 -0.44 6.88
C ASP A 123 -14.78 0.84 7.74
N VAL A 124 -15.82 1.02 8.56
CA VAL A 124 -15.94 2.14 9.51
C VAL A 124 -14.84 2.06 10.58
N ASP A 125 -14.56 0.87 11.11
CA ASP A 125 -13.51 0.66 12.12
C ASP A 125 -12.12 0.95 11.57
N TYR A 126 -11.85 0.55 10.32
CA TYR A 126 -10.63 0.93 9.62
C TYR A 126 -10.50 2.46 9.54
N ARG A 127 -11.52 3.15 9.00
CA ARG A 127 -11.53 4.61 8.85
C ARG A 127 -11.38 5.36 10.17
N ARG A 128 -12.03 4.87 11.23
CA ARG A 128 -11.87 5.42 12.59
C ARG A 128 -10.41 5.35 13.07
N ARG A 129 -9.72 4.24 12.84
CA ARG A 129 -8.29 4.09 13.20
C ARG A 129 -7.42 5.06 12.41
N THR A 130 -7.67 5.19 11.10
CA THR A 130 -6.96 6.14 10.22
C THR A 130 -7.10 7.57 10.71
N VAL A 131 -8.33 8.01 11.01
CA VAL A 131 -8.59 9.36 11.53
C VAL A 131 -7.90 9.56 12.89
N THR A 132 -7.89 8.54 13.75
CA THR A 132 -7.20 8.60 15.04
C THR A 132 -5.69 8.81 14.86
N GLN A 133 -5.07 8.08 13.93
CA GLN A 133 -3.64 8.23 13.62
C GLN A 133 -3.32 9.59 12.99
N LEU A 134 -4.17 10.07 12.07
CA LEU A 134 -4.03 11.41 11.49
C LEU A 134 -4.15 12.51 12.54
N ALA A 135 -5.10 12.39 13.48
CA ALA A 135 -5.25 13.34 14.58
C ALA A 135 -4.00 13.36 15.47
N ALA A 136 -3.46 12.20 15.83
CA ALA A 136 -2.23 12.10 16.63
C ALA A 136 -1.00 12.71 15.94
N GLN A 137 -0.96 12.72 14.60
CA GLN A 137 0.11 13.37 13.82
C GLN A 137 -0.04 14.89 13.73
N GLN A 138 -1.24 15.42 13.96
CA GLN A 138 -1.55 16.85 13.89
C GLN A 138 -1.36 17.56 15.24
N GLU A 139 -1.25 16.81 16.34
CA GLU A 139 -0.92 17.39 17.64
C GLU A 139 0.54 17.90 17.62
N PRO A 140 0.77 19.20 17.90
CA PRO A 140 2.13 19.73 17.96
C PRO A 140 2.89 19.06 19.10
N LEU A 141 4.17 18.74 18.86
CA LEU A 141 5.12 18.42 19.93
C LEU A 141 5.09 19.58 20.94
N ALA A 142 4.48 19.34 22.11
CA ALA A 142 4.40 20.29 23.21
C ALA A 142 5.77 20.55 23.84
#